data_AF-A0A651HK72-F1
#
_entry.id   AF-A0A651HK72-F1
#
_cell.length_a   1.000
_cell.length_b   1.000
_cell.length_c   1.000
_cell.angle_alpha   90.00
_cell.angle_beta   90.00
_cell.angle_gamma   90.00
#
_symmetry.space_group_name_H-M   'P 1'
#
loop_
_entity.id
_entity.type
_entity.pdbx_description
1 polymer ?
#
loop_
_entity_poly.entity_id
_entity_poly.type
_entity_poly.pdbx_seq_one_letter_code
_entity_poly.pdbx_strand_id
1 'polypeptide(L)' 'MRSHRERLRAQGLRPLQIWVPDVRAPGFAAEAHRQSLAVAESPVAARDQAFVEAISELDEE' A
#
# COMPACT_ATOMS: atom_id res chain seq x y z
N MET A 1 22.27 5.04 7.01
CA MET A 1 21.30 5.20 5.89
C MET A 1 21.92 5.08 4.50
N ARG A 2 23.05 5.73 4.16
CA ARG A 2 23.65 5.66 2.80
C ARG A 2 24.01 4.24 2.36
N SER A 3 24.80 3.51 3.17
CA SER A 3 25.19 2.12 2.89
C SER A 3 24.00 1.15 2.73
N HIS A 4 22.94 1.31 3.53
CA HIS A 4 21.72 0.51 3.40
C HIS A 4 21.01 0.73 2.05
N ARG A 5 20.93 2.00 1.59
CA ARG A 5 20.33 2.33 0.29
C ARG A 5 21.18 1.86 -0.89
N GLU A 6 22.51 1.85 -0.76
CA GLU A 6 23.42 1.33 -1.79
C GLU A 6 23.22 -0.17 -2.01
N ARG A 7 23.09 -0.95 -0.93
CA ARG A 7 22.79 -2.38 -1.02
C ARG A 7 21.45 -2.68 -1.70
N LEU A 8 20.39 -1.93 -1.35
CA LEU A 8 19.08 -2.09 -1.99
C LEU A 8 19.13 -1.71 -3.49
N ARG A 9 19.87 -0.67 -3.85
CA ARG A 9 20.06 -0.30 -5.27
C ARG A 9 20.82 -1.37 -6.06
N ALA A 10 21.83 -2.00 -5.46
CA ALA A 10 22.54 -3.10 -6.10
C ALA A 10 21.64 -4.32 -6.34
N GLN A 11 20.57 -4.49 -5.55
CA GLN A 11 19.52 -5.50 -5.74
C GLN A 11 18.42 -5.05 -6.73
N GLY A 12 18.59 -3.91 -7.40
CA GLY A 12 17.60 -3.36 -8.35
C GLY A 12 16.45 -2.57 -7.72
N LEU A 13 16.46 -2.35 -6.39
CA LEU A 13 15.39 -1.63 -5.71
C LEU A 13 15.63 -0.11 -5.72
N ARG A 14 14.58 0.65 -6.03
CA ARG A 14 14.60 2.12 -6.01
C ARG A 14 13.78 2.65 -4.83
N PRO A 15 14.36 3.52 -3.97
CA PRO A 15 13.59 4.14 -2.89
C PRO A 15 12.59 5.15 -3.48
N LEU A 16 11.31 5.02 -3.09
CA LEU A 16 10.26 5.99 -3.37
C LEU A 16 9.91 6.72 -2.06
N GLN A 17 9.90 8.05 -2.08
CA GLN A 17 9.35 8.86 -1.00
C GLN A 17 7.99 9.38 -1.46
N ILE A 18 6.95 8.98 -0.73
CA ILE A 18 5.60 9.50 -0.91
C ILE A 18 5.18 10.20 0.38
N TRP A 19 4.38 11.24 0.23
CA TRP A 19 3.70 11.86 1.35
C TRP A 19 2.39 11.12 1.59
N VAL A 20 2.20 10.64 2.81
CA VAL A 20 0.98 9.98 3.26
C VAL A 20 0.19 10.92 4.17
N PRO A 21 -1.15 10.80 4.25
CA PRO A 21 -1.93 11.58 5.20
C PRO A 21 -1.46 11.33 6.65
N ASP A 22 -1.48 12.39 7.47
CA ASP A 22 -1.18 12.26 8.90
C ASP A 22 -2.37 11.58 9.62
N VAL A 23 -2.13 10.37 10.12
CA VAL A 23 -3.14 9.56 10.81
C VAL A 23 -3.60 10.16 12.14
N ARG A 24 -2.88 11.17 12.65
CA ARG A 24 -3.19 11.88 13.90
C ARG A 24 -4.01 13.15 13.65
N ALA A 25 -4.15 13.58 12.40
CA ALA A 25 -4.92 14.78 12.07
C ALA A 25 -6.41 14.58 12.44
N PRO A 26 -7.07 15.60 13.01
CA PRO A 26 -8.51 15.55 13.23
C PRO A 26 -9.26 15.22 11.94
N GLY A 27 -10.18 14.26 12.00
CA GLY A 27 -10.98 13.83 10.84
C GLY A 27 -10.35 12.74 9.98
N PHE A 28 -9.08 12.37 10.17
CA PHE A 28 -8.43 11.30 9.40
C PHE A 28 -9.22 9.99 9.48
N ALA A 29 -9.63 9.56 10.68
CA ALA A 29 -10.36 8.31 10.87
C ALA A 29 -11.71 8.30 10.11
N ALA A 30 -12.43 9.42 10.10
CA ALA A 30 -13.69 9.53 9.39
C ALA A 30 -13.48 9.46 7.87
N GLU A 31 -12.46 10.13 7.36
CA GLU A 31 -12.14 10.12 5.93
C GLU A 31 -11.60 8.76 5.48
N ALA A 32 -10.74 8.13 6.28
CA ALA A 32 -10.24 6.77 6.02
C ALA A 32 -11.41 5.78 5.96
N HIS A 33 -12.37 5.87 6.88
CA HIS A 33 -13.58 5.05 6.86
C HIS A 33 -14.42 5.28 5.60
N ARG A 34 -14.69 6.55 5.25
CA ARG A 34 -15.46 6.91 4.05
C ARG A 34 -14.81 6.39 2.78
N GLN A 35 -13.49 6.54 2.64
CA GLN A 35 -12.76 6.05 1.48
C GLN A 35 -12.71 4.52 1.43
N SER A 36 -12.54 3.85 2.58
CA SER A 36 -12.55 2.38 2.64
C SER A 36 -13.88 1.81 2.14
N LEU A 37 -15.00 2.42 2.54
CA LEU A 37 -16.33 2.04 2.02
C LEU A 37 -16.44 2.26 0.52
N ALA A 38 -15.98 3.40 0.01
CA ALA A 38 -16.03 3.69 -1.42
C ALA A 38 -15.22 2.68 -2.26
N VAL A 39 -14.08 2.19 -1.74
CA VAL A 39 -13.31 1.12 -2.39
C VAL A 39 -14.06 -0.21 -2.32
N ALA A 40 -14.63 -0.57 -1.16
CA ALA A 40 -15.37 -1.81 -0.99
C ALA A 40 -16.62 -1.89 -1.88
N GLU A 41 -17.29 -0.76 -2.11
CA GLU A 41 -18.46 -0.64 -2.98
C GLU A 41 -18.10 -0.48 -4.47
N SER A 42 -16.81 -0.41 -4.79
CA SER A 42 -16.34 -0.24 -6.16
C SER A 42 -16.74 -1.44 -7.03
N PRO A 43 -17.29 -1.23 -8.24
CA PRO A 43 -17.61 -2.32 -9.17
C PRO A 43 -16.39 -3.18 -9.56
N VAL A 44 -15.17 -2.65 -9.38
CA VAL A 44 -13.93 -3.36 -9.68
C VAL A 44 -13.26 -3.98 -8.45
N ALA A 45 -13.83 -3.83 -7.25
CA ALA A 45 -13.23 -4.32 -5.99
C ALA A 45 -12.85 -5.81 -6.06
N ALA A 46 -13.72 -6.65 -6.63
CA ALA A 46 -13.45 -8.08 -6.79
C ALA A 46 -12.27 -8.36 -7.74
N ARG A 47 -12.11 -7.56 -8.80
CA ARG A 47 -10.98 -7.69 -9.74
C ARG A 47 -9.69 -7.23 -9.09
N ASP A 48 -9.72 -6.13 -8.36
CA ASP A 48 -8.55 -5.61 -7.65
C ASP A 48 -8.08 -6.61 -6.59
N GLN A 49 -9.01 -7.18 -5.83
CA GLN A 49 -8.72 -8.22 -4.85
C GLN A 49 -8.11 -9.47 -5.50
N ALA A 50 -8.70 -9.96 -6.60
CA ALA A 50 -8.17 -11.12 -7.32
C ALA A 50 -6.76 -10.87 -7.89
N PHE A 51 -6.48 -9.64 -8.32
CA PHE A 51 -5.13 -9.26 -8.77
C PHE A 51 -4.13 -9.30 -7.61
N VAL A 52 -4.49 -8.72 -6.45
CA VAL A 52 -3.63 -8.74 -5.25
C VAL A 52 -3.32 -10.17 -4.84
N GLU A 53 -4.34 -11.02 -4.73
CA GLU A 53 -4.18 -12.45 -4.40
C GLU A 53 -3.24 -13.17 -5.37
N ALA A 54 -3.34 -12.88 -6.68
CA ALA A 54 -2.49 -13.50 -7.69
C ALA A 54 -1.01 -13.08 -7.63
N ILE A 55 -0.70 -11.89 -7.07
CA ILE A 55 0.68 -11.38 -6.96
C ILE A 55 1.26 -11.52 -5.55
N SER A 56 0.43 -11.85 -4.55
CA SER A 56 0.89 -12.11 -3.20
C SER A 56 1.62 -13.45 -3.16
N GLU A 57 2.95 -13.41 -2.98
CA GLU A 57 3.70 -14.54 -2.44
C GLU A 57 3.30 -14.71 -0.98
N LEU A 58 2.22 -15.45 -0.75
CA LEU A 58 1.96 -16.03 0.56
C LEU A 58 2.88 -17.24 0.65
N ASP A 59 3.94 -17.15 1.46
CA ASP A 59 4.66 -18.34 1.90
C ASP A 59 3.64 -19.21 2.64
N GLU A 60 3.06 -20.19 1.92
CA GLU A 60 2.30 -21.28 2.52
C GLU A 60 3.32 -22.13 3.28
N GLU A 61 3.43 -21.93 4.60
CA GLU A 61 4.12 -22.88 5.50
C GLU A 61 3.45 -24.27 5.47
#